data_AF-A0A3N5FBU2-F1
#
_entry.id   AF-A0A3N5FBU2-F1
#
_cell.length_a   1.000
_cell.length_b   1.000
_cell.length_c   1.000
_cell.angle_alpha   90.00
_cell.angle_beta   90.00
_cell.angle_gamma   90.00
#
_symmetry.space_group_name_H-M   'P 1'
#
loop_
_entity.id
_entity.type
_entity.pdbx_description
1 polymer ?
#
loop_
_entity_poly.entity_id
_entity_poly.type
_entity_poly.pdbx_seq_one_letter_code
_entity_poly.pdbx_strand_id
1 'polypeptide(L)'
;MTLLVCSCAKGKPAGGQKGRFVEQQQLSSDSLRQQAVVLKKKVTLEPANANANFSYGRVLLAMKQSRQALPHFEKAAALVPDNAEYLFWQGV
;
A
#
# COMPACT_ATOMS: atom_id res chain seq x y z
N MET A 1 -33.68 -19.47 11.87
CA MET A 1 -33.37 -19.53 10.42
C MET A 1 -32.19 -18.62 10.17
N THR A 2 -31.01 -19.24 10.11
CA THR A 2 -29.79 -18.68 9.53
C THR A 2 -30.11 -18.10 8.16
N LEU A 3 -29.64 -16.89 7.86
CA LEU A 3 -28.99 -16.59 6.58
C LEU A 3 -28.26 -15.24 6.70
N LEU A 4 -26.95 -15.41 6.82
CA LEU A 4 -25.89 -14.51 6.44
C LEU A 4 -26.18 -13.91 5.05
N VAL A 5 -26.12 -12.60 4.91
CA VAL A 5 -25.76 -11.98 3.64
C VAL A 5 -24.86 -10.79 3.92
N CYS A 6 -23.56 -11.06 3.81
CA CYS A 6 -22.52 -10.06 3.59
C CYS A 6 -23.01 -9.07 2.53
N SER A 7 -23.18 -7.81 2.92
CA SER A 7 -23.35 -6.74 1.94
C SER A 7 -22.00 -6.51 1.29
N CYS A 8 -21.85 -7.05 0.08
CA CYS A 8 -20.68 -6.98 -0.76
C CYS A 8 -20.20 -5.54 -0.91
N ALA A 9 -19.03 -5.25 -0.32
CA ALA A 9 -18.25 -4.05 -0.61
C ALA A 9 -17.85 -4.09 -2.10
N LYS A 10 -18.61 -3.38 -2.94
CA LYS A 10 -18.22 -3.12 -4.34
C LYS A 10 -17.13 -2.05 -4.36
N GLY A 11 -15.92 -2.44 -4.01
CA GLY A 11 -14.72 -1.69 -4.37
C GLY A 11 -14.47 -1.87 -5.87
N LYS A 12 -14.68 -0.83 -6.66
CA LYS A 12 -14.29 -0.82 -8.08
C LYS A 12 -12.79 -1.12 -8.22
N PRO A 13 -12.34 -1.76 -9.32
CA PRO A 13 -10.93 -2.02 -9.54
C PRO A 13 -10.21 -0.68 -9.70
N ALA A 14 -9.45 -0.27 -8.68
CA ALA A 14 -8.51 0.82 -8.82
C ALA A 14 -7.44 0.35 -9.81
N GLY A 15 -7.52 0.90 -11.02
CA GLY A 15 -6.76 0.48 -12.19
C GLY A 15 -5.27 0.37 -11.93
N GLY A 16 -4.68 -0.60 -12.60
CA GLY A 16 -3.30 -1.02 -12.44
C GLY A 16 -2.32 0.14 -12.48
N GLN A 17 -1.66 0.37 -11.36
CA GLN A 17 -0.34 0.98 -11.37
C GLN A 17 0.63 -0.17 -11.57
N LYS A 18 0.83 -0.51 -12.86
CA LYS A 18 1.98 -1.30 -13.33
C LYS A 18 3.16 -0.93 -12.45
N GLY A 19 3.76 -1.94 -11.81
CA GLY A 19 4.88 -1.77 -10.92
C GLY A 19 5.83 -0.74 -11.49
N ARG A 20 5.78 0.48 -10.94
CA ARG A 20 6.91 1.38 -10.97
C ARG A 20 7.88 0.69 -10.03
N PHE A 21 8.57 -0.33 -10.55
CA PHE A 21 9.95 -0.64 -10.18
C PHE A 21 10.57 0.70 -9.88
N VAL A 22 10.98 0.93 -8.64
CA VAL A 22 11.49 2.23 -8.22
C VAL A 22 12.64 2.52 -9.17
N GLU A 23 12.36 3.35 -10.18
CA GLU A 23 13.25 3.52 -11.29
C GLU A 23 14.49 4.17 -10.70
N GLN A 24 15.63 3.57 -11.05
CA GLN A 24 16.94 3.78 -10.48
C GLN A 24 17.40 5.24 -10.68
N GLN A 25 16.88 6.14 -9.86
CA GLN A 25 17.34 7.51 -9.79
C GLN A 25 17.44 7.85 -8.31
N GLN A 26 18.58 7.42 -7.75
CA GLN A 26 19.24 8.00 -6.59
C GLN A 26 18.31 8.87 -5.75
N LEU A 27 17.37 8.21 -5.08
CA LEU A 27 16.39 8.88 -4.22
C LEU A 27 17.20 9.41 -3.05
N SER A 28 17.59 10.68 -3.14
CA SER A 28 18.19 11.38 -2.01
C SER A 28 17.27 11.19 -0.80
N SER A 29 17.87 11.06 0.39
CA SER A 29 17.12 10.90 1.64
C SER A 29 16.00 11.95 1.78
N ASP A 30 16.20 13.14 1.22
CA ASP A 30 15.22 14.21 1.19
C ASP A 30 14.01 13.91 0.28
N SER A 31 14.25 13.32 -0.90
CA SER A 31 13.16 12.91 -1.80
C SER A 31 12.28 11.83 -1.17
N LEU A 32 12.88 10.86 -0.47
CA LEU A 32 12.13 9.84 0.27
C LEU A 32 11.26 10.46 1.37
N ARG A 33 11.79 11.43 2.12
CA ARG A 33 11.03 12.15 3.14
C ARG A 33 9.85 12.91 2.53
N GLN A 34 10.05 13.60 1.42
CA GLN A 34 8.97 14.32 0.73
C GLN A 34 7.88 13.35 0.23
N GLN A 35 8.27 12.23 -0.38
CA GLN A 35 7.33 11.21 -0.82
C GLN A 35 6.55 10.60 0.36
N ALA A 36 7.22 10.32 1.47
CA ALA A 36 6.58 9.80 2.67
C ALA A 36 5.51 10.77 3.20
N VAL A 37 5.75 12.08 3.19
CA VAL A 37 4.76 13.09 3.60
C VAL A 37 3.53 13.07 2.69
N VAL A 38 3.73 13.06 1.38
CA VAL A 38 2.63 13.05 0.40
C VAL A 38 1.80 11.77 0.52
N LEU A 39 2.46 10.62 0.61
CA LEU A 39 1.80 9.31 0.72
C LEU A 39 1.10 9.15 2.07
N LYS A 40 1.69 9.63 3.16
CA LYS A 40 1.03 9.66 4.47
C LYS A 40 -0.29 10.43 4.40
N LYS A 41 -0.29 11.61 3.78
CA LYS A 41 -1.53 12.38 3.57
C LYS A 41 -2.56 11.59 2.76
N LYS A 42 -2.13 10.88 1.70
CA LYS A 42 -3.04 10.02 0.91
C LYS A 42 -3.63 8.90 1.74
N VAL A 43 -2.83 8.21 2.55
CA VAL A 43 -3.33 7.14 3.44
C VAL A 43 -4.28 7.69 4.51
N THR A 44 -4.06 8.92 4.99
CA THR A 44 -5.00 9.59 5.90
C THR A 44 -6.32 9.95 5.24
N LEU A 45 -6.29 10.44 3.99
CA LEU A 45 -7.51 10.81 3.25
C LEU A 45 -8.29 9.58 2.77
N GLU A 46 -7.57 8.52 2.37
CA GLU A 46 -8.14 7.31 1.81
C GLU A 46 -7.55 6.07 2.50
N PRO A 47 -7.96 5.77 3.75
CA PRO A 47 -7.41 4.65 4.50
C PRO A 47 -7.72 3.28 3.88
N ALA A 48 -8.76 3.20 3.03
CA ALA A 48 -9.14 2.02 2.27
C ALA A 48 -8.49 1.93 0.87
N ASN A 49 -7.55 2.82 0.55
CA ASN A 49 -6.81 2.74 -0.71
C ASN A 49 -5.61 1.80 -0.56
N ALA A 50 -5.72 0.60 -1.15
CA ALA A 50 -4.68 -0.42 -1.07
C ALA A 50 -3.36 0.05 -1.71
N ASN A 51 -3.43 0.75 -2.84
CA ASN A 51 -2.24 1.24 -3.54
C ASN A 51 -1.54 2.36 -2.76
N ALA A 52 -2.29 3.22 -2.07
CA ALA A 52 -1.70 4.26 -1.20
C ALA A 52 -0.96 3.65 -0.01
N ASN A 53 -1.58 2.66 0.66
CA ASN A 53 -0.95 1.90 1.74
C ASN A 53 0.32 1.18 1.24
N PHE A 54 0.21 0.47 0.11
CA PHE A 54 1.34 -0.21 -0.52
C PHE A 54 2.50 0.75 -0.85
N SER A 55 2.19 1.86 -1.54
CA SER A 55 3.20 2.85 -1.93
C SER A 55 3.87 3.48 -0.72
N TYR A 56 3.12 3.76 0.34
CA TYR A 56 3.67 4.31 1.58
C TYR A 56 4.60 3.31 2.27
N GLY A 57 4.19 2.04 2.36
CA GLY A 57 5.03 0.95 2.86
C GLY A 57 6.36 0.83 2.11
N ARG A 58 6.34 0.93 0.77
CA ARG A 58 7.57 0.90 -0.04
C ARG A 58 8.52 2.05 0.26
N VAL A 59 7.99 3.26 0.44
CA VAL A 59 8.82 4.42 0.81
C VAL A 59 9.39 4.25 2.21
N LEU A 60 8.61 3.74 3.16
CA LEU A 60 9.11 3.42 4.51
C LEU A 60 10.22 2.37 4.47
N LEU A 61 10.12 1.33 3.63
CA LEU A 61 11.20 0.36 3.42
C LEU A 61 12.45 1.01 2.83
N ALA A 62 12.31 1.88 1.83
CA ALA A 62 13.44 2.62 1.28
C ALA A 62 14.12 3.52 2.33
N MET A 63 13.35 4.00 3.31
CA MET A 63 13.85 4.73 4.48
C MET A 63 14.37 3.83 5.61
N LYS A 64 14.46 2.51 5.40
CA LYS A 64 14.85 1.47 6.39
C LYS A 64 13.90 1.38 7.60
N GLN A 65 12.65 1.83 7.47
CA GLN A 65 11.62 1.81 8.50
C GLN A 65 10.70 0.58 8.35
N SER A 66 11.28 -0.62 8.23
CA SER A 66 10.53 -1.85 7.92
C SER A 66 9.42 -2.17 8.91
N ARG A 67 9.66 -1.91 10.21
CA ARG A 67 8.65 -2.10 11.27
C ARG A 67 7.40 -1.23 11.06
N GLN A 68 7.54 -0.04 10.47
CA GLN A 68 6.42 0.84 10.15
C GLN A 68 5.78 0.50 8.81
N ALA A 69 6.52 -0.12 7.88
CA ALA A 69 6.03 -0.50 6.56
C ALA A 69 5.07 -1.70 6.59
N LEU A 70 5.38 -2.71 7.41
CA LEU A 70 4.62 -3.97 7.49
C LEU A 70 3.09 -3.78 7.66
N PRO A 71 2.59 -2.97 8.61
CA PRO A 71 1.14 -2.80 8.77
C PRO A 71 0.47 -2.17 7.52
N HIS A 72 1.21 -1.40 6.72
CA HIS A 72 0.67 -0.85 5.47
C HIS A 72 0.62 -1.91 4.37
N PHE A 73 1.55 -2.85 4.32
CA PHE A 73 1.49 -3.98 3.40
C PHE A 73 0.37 -4.96 3.77
N GLU A 74 0.25 -5.30 5.04
CA GLU A 74 -0.87 -6.11 5.56
C GLU A 74 -2.22 -5.47 5.22
N LYS A 75 -2.33 -4.14 5.37
CA LYS A 75 -3.56 -3.42 5.01
C LYS A 75 -3.83 -3.48 3.50
N ALA A 76 -2.80 -3.32 2.66
CA ALA A 76 -2.95 -3.40 1.21
C ALA A 76 -3.39 -4.81 0.76
N ALA A 77 -2.78 -5.86 1.34
CA ALA A 77 -3.14 -7.25 1.10
C ALA A 77 -4.55 -7.58 1.61
N ALA A 78 -4.95 -7.08 2.78
CA ALA A 78 -6.30 -7.27 3.30
C ALA A 78 -7.38 -6.57 2.45
N LEU A 79 -7.05 -5.43 1.82
CA LEU A 79 -7.97 -4.70 0.94
C LEU A 79 -8.08 -5.35 -0.45
N VAL A 80 -7.00 -5.92 -0.96
CA VAL A 80 -6.97 -6.62 -2.26
C VAL A 80 -6.22 -7.95 -2.09
N PRO A 81 -6.90 -8.99 -1.59
CA PRO A 81 -6.27 -10.28 -1.27
C PRO A 81 -5.78 -11.04 -2.50
N ASP A 82 -6.35 -10.76 -3.67
CA ASP A 82 -5.96 -11.42 -4.93
C ASP A 82 -4.76 -10.74 -5.62
N ASN A 83 -4.20 -9.68 -5.02
CA ASN A 83 -3.03 -9.01 -5.57
C ASN A 83 -1.74 -9.70 -5.10
N ALA A 84 -1.14 -10.47 -6.01
CA ALA A 84 0.11 -11.20 -5.77
C ALA A 84 1.26 -10.29 -5.32
N GLU A 85 1.33 -9.03 -5.79
CA GLU A 85 2.34 -8.08 -5.33
C GLU A 85 2.13 -7.78 -3.84
N TYR A 86 0.91 -7.43 -3.42
CA TYR A 86 0.66 -7.08 -2.01
C TYR A 86 0.90 -8.25 -1.06
N LEU A 87 0.54 -9.47 -1.48
CA LEU A 87 0.85 -10.69 -0.73
C LEU A 87 2.36 -10.93 -0.60
N PHE A 88 3.13 -10.70 -1.67
CA PHE A 88 4.59 -10.83 -1.64
C PHE A 88 5.23 -9.87 -0.63
N TRP A 89 4.80 -8.61 -0.62
CA TRP A 89 5.35 -7.59 0.29
C TRP A 89 4.86 -7.70 1.74
N GLN A 90 3.80 -8.45 2.01
CA GLN A 90 3.40 -8.78 3.40
C GLN A 90 4.41 -9.73 4.07
N GLY A 91 5.20 -10.48 3.30
CA GLY A 91 6.20 -11.41 3.81
C GLY A 91 7.61 -10.82 4.00
N VAL A 92 7.80 -9.51 3.81
CA VAL A 92 9.11 -8.80 3.85
C VAL A 92 9.49 -8.32 5.25
#